data_AF-A0A367QMH4-F1
#
_entry.id   AF-A0A367QMH4-F1
#
_cell.length_a   1.000
_cell.length_b   1.000
_cell.length_c   1.000
_cell.angle_alpha   90.00
_cell.angle_beta   90.00
_cell.angle_gamma   90.00
#
_symmetry.space_group_name_H-M   'P 1'
#
loop_
_entity.id
_entity.type
_entity.pdbx_description
1 polymer ?
#
loop_
_entity_poly.entity_id
_entity_poly.type
_entity_poly.pdbx_seq_one_letter_code
_entity_poly.pdbx_strand_id
1 'polypeptide(L)'
;MIYTSYYAGKILGEAVSISLYPPKGWTGKHLPLFAPTPELLHWWKGSAKDAATQQEYKRQFYEILQSRQQLIQLWVNRHKDNPQDITLCCYEKPTDFCHRHQVGEEVVQNYLPELWGGEVGLSADVHINKGNGFTDTPGITSTSSKQYHNSSVTPKQLTPIDSTYPATVQSVLAKCYDAGVPVVCLRLACGYYRVSLHGEDLGDWSELGVLGVLSLLQQEFYRGRLVESG
;
A
#
# COMPACT_ATOMS: atom_id res chain seq x y z
N MET A 1 -1.38 -15.99 8.01
CA MET A 1 -0.95 -15.03 9.05
C MET A 1 0.02 -14.03 8.46
N ILE A 2 0.04 -12.80 8.96
CA ILE A 2 0.93 -11.73 8.50
C ILE A 2 1.90 -11.42 9.63
N TYR A 3 3.17 -11.64 9.38
CA TYR A 3 4.26 -11.41 10.31
C TYR A 3 5.09 -10.20 9.88
N THR A 4 5.86 -9.62 10.79
CA THR A 4 6.92 -8.65 10.46
C THR A 4 8.28 -9.20 10.88
N SER A 5 9.32 -8.85 10.11
CA SER A 5 10.71 -9.13 10.51
C SER A 5 11.68 -8.16 9.81
N TYR A 6 12.96 -8.36 10.04
CA TYR A 6 14.05 -7.76 9.27
C TYR A 6 14.61 -8.78 8.27
N TYR A 7 15.34 -8.33 7.25
CA TYR A 7 15.79 -9.21 6.16
C TYR A 7 16.61 -10.43 6.58
N ALA A 8 17.45 -10.28 7.61
CA ALA A 8 18.26 -11.39 8.14
C ALA A 8 17.56 -12.10 9.32
N GLY A 9 16.31 -11.74 9.61
CA GLY A 9 15.50 -12.31 10.66
C GLY A 9 14.80 -13.59 10.24
N LYS A 10 13.92 -14.08 11.14
CA LYS A 10 13.11 -15.26 10.87
C LYS A 10 12.04 -14.91 9.84
N ILE A 11 11.88 -15.76 8.83
CA ILE A 11 10.83 -15.65 7.82
C ILE A 11 9.83 -16.79 8.02
N LEU A 12 8.55 -16.46 8.08
CA LEU A 12 7.42 -17.38 8.07
C LEU A 12 6.60 -17.17 6.79
N GLY A 13 6.44 -18.22 6.00
CA GLY A 13 5.76 -18.17 4.72
C GLY A 13 6.50 -17.35 3.66
N GLU A 14 5.76 -16.60 2.85
CA GLU A 14 6.31 -15.80 1.76
C GLU A 14 7.05 -14.55 2.28
N ALA A 15 8.31 -14.38 1.86
CA ALA A 15 9.11 -13.22 2.19
C ALA A 15 8.72 -12.02 1.30
N VAL A 16 8.32 -10.91 1.91
CA VAL A 16 7.89 -9.70 1.20
C VAL A 16 8.68 -8.49 1.70
N SER A 17 9.52 -7.90 0.85
CA SER A 17 10.13 -6.59 1.11
C SER A 17 9.06 -5.51 1.13
N ILE A 18 9.03 -4.70 2.19
CA ILE A 18 8.26 -3.45 2.24
C ILE A 18 9.17 -2.22 2.30
N SER A 19 10.46 -2.39 2.05
CA SER A 19 11.40 -1.27 1.95
C SER A 19 11.35 -0.63 0.57
N LEU A 20 11.77 0.63 0.46
CA LEU A 20 11.88 1.31 -0.82
C LEU A 20 12.86 0.61 -1.77
N TYR A 21 13.97 0.09 -1.21
CA TYR A 21 15.01 -0.61 -1.95
C TYR A 21 15.36 -1.94 -1.26
N PRO A 22 14.89 -3.09 -1.78
CA PRO A 22 15.28 -4.40 -1.25
C PRO A 22 16.81 -4.62 -1.27
N PRO A 23 17.36 -5.50 -0.42
CA PRO A 23 18.79 -5.80 -0.42
C PRO A 23 19.21 -6.43 -1.76
N LYS A 24 20.47 -6.22 -2.12
CA LYS A 24 21.02 -6.81 -3.35
C LYS A 24 20.89 -8.34 -3.30
N GLY A 25 20.31 -8.92 -4.34
CA GLY A 25 20.07 -10.37 -4.41
C GLY A 25 18.83 -10.84 -3.63
N TRP A 26 17.95 -9.94 -3.21
CA TRP A 26 16.65 -10.31 -2.65
C TRP A 26 15.86 -11.18 -3.62
N THR A 27 15.48 -12.37 -3.18
CA THR A 27 14.70 -13.34 -3.96
C THR A 27 13.22 -13.38 -3.59
N GLY A 28 12.83 -12.70 -2.50
CA GLY A 28 11.43 -12.57 -2.10
C GLY A 28 10.67 -11.54 -2.95
N LYS A 29 9.36 -11.41 -2.70
CA LYS A 29 8.56 -10.38 -3.38
C LYS A 29 8.92 -8.99 -2.88
N HIS A 30 8.60 -7.98 -3.70
CA HIS A 30 8.74 -6.57 -3.33
C HIS A 30 7.37 -5.89 -3.38
N LEU A 31 6.96 -5.34 -2.23
CA LEU A 31 5.70 -4.62 -2.03
C LEU A 31 5.99 -3.16 -1.64
N PRO A 32 6.24 -2.28 -2.63
CA PRO A 32 6.52 -0.85 -2.41
C PRO A 32 5.32 -0.09 -1.81
N LEU A 33 4.13 -0.69 -1.80
CA LEU A 33 2.90 -0.09 -1.28
C LEU A 33 3.10 0.45 0.14
N PHE A 34 3.89 -0.28 0.92
CA PHE A 34 4.19 0.02 2.31
C PHE A 34 5.57 0.65 2.50
N ALA A 35 6.26 1.06 1.42
CA ALA A 35 7.55 1.73 1.52
C ALA A 35 7.39 3.24 1.73
N PRO A 36 8.27 3.90 2.51
CA PRO A 36 8.33 5.36 2.53
C PRO A 36 8.70 5.90 1.14
N THR A 37 8.40 7.17 0.88
CA THR A 37 8.89 7.83 -0.34
C THR A 37 10.39 8.09 -0.27
N PRO A 38 11.09 8.25 -1.42
CA PRO A 38 12.50 8.62 -1.44
C PRO A 38 12.80 9.88 -0.62
N GLU A 39 11.91 10.87 -0.67
CA GLU A 39 12.05 12.16 0.02
C GLU A 39 11.98 11.97 1.54
N LEU A 40 10.99 11.23 2.03
CA LEU A 40 10.85 10.95 3.46
C LEU A 40 12.03 10.11 3.98
N LEU A 41 12.49 9.13 3.19
CA LEU A 41 13.66 8.32 3.54
C LEU A 41 14.94 9.16 3.59
N HIS A 42 15.14 10.06 2.63
CA HIS A 42 16.30 10.94 2.61
C HIS A 42 16.30 11.89 3.81
N TRP A 43 15.15 12.53 4.08
CA TRP A 43 14.98 13.40 5.24
C TRP A 43 15.26 12.66 6.56
N TRP A 44 14.69 11.46 6.75
CA TRP A 44 14.92 10.65 7.94
C TRP A 44 16.39 10.33 8.17
N LYS A 45 17.12 9.99 7.11
CA LYS A 45 18.55 9.66 7.19
C LYS A 45 19.42 10.86 7.63
N GLY A 46 19.03 12.07 7.26
CA GLY A 46 19.74 13.32 7.62
C GLY A 46 19.28 13.96 8.92
N SER A 47 18.28 13.39 9.59
CA SER A 47 17.66 13.97 10.79
C SER A 47 18.41 13.68 12.10
N ALA A 48 17.96 14.30 13.19
CA ALA A 48 18.48 14.06 14.54
C ALA A 48 18.10 12.67 15.10
N LYS A 49 17.11 12.00 14.51
CA LYS A 49 16.57 10.69 14.95
C LYS A 49 16.08 10.63 16.40
N ASP A 50 15.80 11.79 16.98
CA ASP A 50 15.19 11.93 18.30
C ASP A 50 13.68 11.65 18.29
N ALA A 51 13.04 11.72 19.46
CA ALA A 51 11.61 11.43 19.60
C ALA A 51 10.72 12.36 18.75
N ALA A 52 11.07 13.65 18.68
CA ALA A 52 10.32 14.63 17.89
C ALA A 52 10.39 14.30 16.39
N THR A 53 11.58 13.95 15.91
CA THR A 53 11.79 13.54 14.52
C THR A 53 11.07 12.22 14.21
N GLN A 54 11.10 11.25 15.12
CA GLN A 54 10.37 9.99 14.95
C GLN A 54 8.87 10.22 14.85
N GLN A 55 8.31 11.12 15.68
CA GLN A 55 6.90 11.48 15.62
C GLN A 55 6.54 12.13 14.27
N GLU A 56 7.38 13.04 13.78
CA GLU A 56 7.16 13.68 12.49
C GLU A 56 7.28 12.69 11.32
N TYR A 57 8.22 11.74 11.38
CA TYR A 57 8.28 10.64 10.42
C TYR A 57 6.99 9.83 10.43
N LYS A 58 6.49 9.43 11.62
CA LYS A 58 5.24 8.66 11.74
C LYS A 58 4.06 9.41 11.12
N ARG A 59 3.96 10.71 11.36
CA ARG A 59 2.92 11.57 10.79
C ARG A 59 2.97 11.59 9.26
N GLN A 60 4.13 11.88 8.67
CA GLN A 60 4.28 11.91 7.21
C GLN A 60 4.08 10.53 6.57
N PHE A 61 4.57 9.46 7.22
CA PHE A 61 4.38 8.11 6.72
C PHE A 61 2.91 7.68 6.80
N TYR A 62 2.17 8.10 7.82
CA TYR A 62 0.73 7.90 7.89
C TYR A 62 0.01 8.58 6.72
N GLU A 63 0.36 9.82 6.37
CA GLU A 63 -0.19 10.51 5.19
C GLU A 63 0.08 9.75 3.89
N ILE A 64 1.27 9.14 3.77
CA ILE A 64 1.58 8.26 2.64
C ILE A 64 0.67 7.04 2.62
N LEU A 65 0.45 6.37 3.76
CA LEU A 65 -0.47 5.22 3.84
C LEU A 65 -1.90 5.63 3.48
N GLN A 66 -2.39 6.76 4.01
CA GLN A 66 -3.71 7.30 3.68
C GLN A 66 -3.84 7.63 2.18
N SER A 67 -2.80 8.22 1.60
CA SER A 67 -2.75 8.46 0.15
C SER A 67 -2.74 7.16 -0.67
N ARG A 68 -2.49 6.00 -0.07
CA ARG A 68 -2.49 4.70 -0.76
C ARG A 68 -3.65 3.81 -0.34
N GLN A 69 -4.61 4.36 0.41
CA GLN A 69 -5.63 3.59 1.11
C GLN A 69 -6.42 2.64 0.21
N GLN A 70 -6.76 3.05 -1.02
CA GLN A 70 -7.49 2.20 -1.96
C GLN A 70 -6.68 0.97 -2.39
N LEU A 71 -5.40 1.15 -2.72
CA LEU A 71 -4.49 0.04 -3.04
C LEU A 71 -4.24 -0.86 -1.83
N ILE A 72 -4.18 -0.28 -0.63
CA ILE A 72 -4.11 -1.02 0.63
C ILE A 72 -5.37 -1.86 0.81
N GLN A 73 -6.56 -1.34 0.53
CA GLN A 73 -7.79 -2.12 0.65
C GLN A 73 -7.87 -3.28 -0.34
N LEU A 74 -7.37 -3.11 -1.57
CA LEU A 74 -7.26 -4.23 -2.50
C LEU A 74 -6.32 -5.33 -1.97
N TRP A 75 -5.18 -4.91 -1.41
CA TRP A 75 -4.25 -5.84 -0.79
C TRP A 75 -4.89 -6.56 0.43
N VAL A 76 -5.62 -5.82 1.27
CA VAL A 76 -6.34 -6.35 2.43
C VAL A 76 -7.38 -7.38 2.00
N ASN A 77 -8.28 -7.03 1.08
CA ASN A 77 -9.35 -7.90 0.60
C ASN A 77 -8.79 -9.21 0.04
N ARG A 78 -7.74 -9.13 -0.76
CA ARG A 78 -7.06 -10.33 -1.29
C ARG A 78 -6.58 -11.27 -0.18
N HIS A 79 -6.04 -10.74 0.93
CA HIS A 79 -5.57 -11.57 2.04
C HIS A 79 -6.72 -12.13 2.89
N LYS A 80 -7.90 -11.49 2.88
CA LYS A 80 -9.12 -12.06 3.47
C LYS A 80 -9.62 -13.24 2.64
N ASP A 81 -9.65 -13.09 1.32
CA ASP A 81 -10.18 -14.11 0.41
C ASP A 81 -9.25 -15.32 0.28
N ASN A 82 -7.94 -15.11 0.37
CA ASN A 82 -6.94 -16.18 0.31
C ASN A 82 -5.83 -15.94 1.35
N PRO A 83 -6.08 -16.27 2.62
CA PRO A 83 -5.11 -16.08 3.69
C PRO A 83 -3.87 -16.95 3.45
N GLN A 84 -2.72 -16.30 3.40
CA GLN A 84 -1.41 -16.97 3.31
C GLN A 84 -0.51 -16.48 4.42
N ASP A 85 0.47 -17.30 4.79
CA ASP A 85 1.55 -16.88 5.66
C ASP A 85 2.52 -16.01 4.88
N ILE A 86 2.71 -14.77 5.33
CA ILE A 86 3.67 -13.83 4.76
C ILE A 86 4.48 -13.15 5.86
N THR A 87 5.72 -12.78 5.55
CA THR A 87 6.57 -11.95 6.42
C THR A 87 6.95 -10.66 5.72
N LEU A 88 6.49 -9.53 6.26
CA LEU A 88 6.82 -8.18 5.80
C LEU A 88 8.19 -7.75 6.36
N CYS A 89 9.14 -7.45 5.48
CA CYS A 89 10.55 -7.24 5.81
C CYS A 89 11.01 -5.78 5.57
N CYS A 90 11.73 -5.21 6.54
CA CYS A 90 12.57 -4.01 6.37
C CYS A 90 14.02 -4.28 6.82
N TYR A 91 14.89 -3.26 6.83
CA TYR A 91 16.32 -3.45 7.17
C TYR A 91 16.58 -3.44 8.67
N GLU A 92 15.86 -2.57 9.36
CA GLU A 92 16.03 -2.19 10.74
C GLU A 92 15.73 -3.37 11.68
N LYS A 93 16.51 -3.53 12.75
CA LYS A 93 16.31 -4.63 13.71
C LYS A 93 15.06 -4.40 14.59
N PRO A 94 14.60 -5.39 15.39
CA PRO A 94 13.45 -5.24 16.28
C PRO A 94 13.46 -4.01 17.19
N THR A 95 14.63 -3.63 17.70
CA THR A 95 14.78 -2.48 18.60
C THR A 95 14.85 -1.12 17.89
N ASP A 96 14.98 -1.13 16.56
CA ASP A 96 15.17 0.08 15.78
C ASP A 96 13.83 0.69 15.35
N PHE A 97 13.77 2.01 15.28
CA PHE A 97 12.64 2.69 14.65
C PHE A 97 12.57 2.32 13.15
N CYS A 98 11.47 1.69 12.71
CA CYS A 98 11.19 1.34 11.32
C CYS A 98 9.72 1.54 10.97
N HIS A 99 9.45 1.86 9.70
CA HIS A 99 8.09 1.94 9.15
C HIS A 99 7.33 0.60 9.21
N ARG A 100 8.00 -0.55 9.29
CA ARG A 100 7.33 -1.87 9.42
C ARG A 100 6.42 -1.96 10.64
N HIS A 101 6.81 -1.33 11.74
CA HIS A 101 5.99 -1.33 12.96
C HIS A 101 4.69 -0.58 12.72
N GLN A 102 4.79 0.59 12.09
CA GLN A 102 3.62 1.37 11.70
C GLN A 102 2.76 0.67 10.65
N VAL A 103 3.32 -0.10 9.72
CA VAL A 103 2.52 -0.94 8.80
C VAL A 103 1.79 -2.04 9.57
N GLY A 104 2.46 -2.70 10.52
CA GLY A 104 1.85 -3.70 11.39
C GLY A 104 0.69 -3.14 12.21
N GLU A 105 0.86 -1.96 12.80
CA GLU A 105 -0.16 -1.26 13.60
C GLU A 105 -1.29 -0.71 12.71
N GLU A 106 -0.97 0.16 11.76
CA GLU A 106 -1.95 0.97 11.04
C GLU A 106 -2.69 0.21 9.94
N VAL A 107 -2.10 -0.88 9.42
CA VAL A 107 -2.68 -1.66 8.34
C VAL A 107 -3.11 -3.03 8.83
N VAL A 108 -2.16 -3.82 9.35
CA VAL A 108 -2.45 -5.24 9.62
C VAL A 108 -3.36 -5.38 10.83
N GLN A 109 -3.03 -4.77 11.96
CA GLN A 109 -3.86 -4.85 13.16
C GLN A 109 -5.20 -4.14 13.00
N ASN A 110 -5.26 -3.07 12.21
CA ASN A 110 -6.51 -2.33 11.98
C ASN A 110 -7.47 -3.05 11.01
N TYR A 111 -6.98 -3.66 9.93
CA TYR A 111 -7.84 -4.22 8.87
C TYR A 111 -7.89 -5.75 8.82
N LEU A 112 -6.91 -6.41 9.42
CA LEU A 112 -6.71 -7.87 9.44
C LEU A 112 -6.27 -8.37 10.84
N PRO A 113 -6.91 -7.95 11.96
CA PRO A 113 -6.46 -8.29 13.31
C PRO A 113 -6.37 -9.80 13.55
N GLU A 114 -7.28 -10.58 12.96
CA GLU A 114 -7.31 -12.04 13.04
C GLU A 114 -6.14 -12.73 12.31
N LEU A 115 -5.51 -12.04 11.37
CA LEU A 115 -4.35 -12.54 10.64
C LEU A 115 -3.03 -12.03 11.22
N TRP A 116 -3.03 -11.17 12.24
CA TRP A 116 -1.80 -10.60 12.79
C TRP A 116 -0.98 -11.64 13.56
N GLY A 117 0.21 -11.94 13.03
CA GLY A 117 1.13 -12.92 13.59
C GLY A 117 2.22 -12.35 14.49
N GLY A 118 2.32 -11.01 14.57
CA GLY A 118 3.35 -10.35 15.36
C GLY A 118 4.70 -10.22 14.65
N GLU A 119 5.66 -9.67 15.37
CA GLU A 119 7.06 -9.65 14.94
C GLU A 119 7.73 -10.99 15.25
N VAL A 120 8.43 -11.55 14.27
CA VAL A 120 9.11 -12.85 14.38
C VAL A 120 10.62 -12.69 14.49
N GLY A 121 11.24 -13.52 15.32
CA GLY A 121 12.69 -13.51 15.54
C GLY A 121 13.16 -12.66 16.72
N LEU A 122 12.23 -12.09 17.49
CA LEU A 122 12.49 -11.76 18.89
C LEU A 122 12.53 -13.08 19.68
N SER A 123 13.70 -13.46 20.17
CA SER A 123 13.82 -14.51 21.19
C SER A 123 12.84 -14.19 22.32
N ALA A 124 11.94 -15.13 22.59
CA ALA A 124 10.82 -15.00 23.51
C ALA A 124 11.28 -14.50 24.88
N ASP A 125 10.71 -13.37 25.33
CA ASP A 125 10.33 -13.06 26.72
C ASP A 125 9.84 -11.60 26.84
N VAL A 126 8.71 -11.28 26.19
CA VAL A 126 7.87 -10.17 26.66
C VAL A 126 6.41 -10.59 26.53
N HIS A 127 5.84 -11.06 27.64
CA HIS A 127 4.40 -11.02 27.84
C HIS A 127 3.94 -9.56 27.79
N ILE A 128 3.35 -9.13 26.67
CA ILE A 128 2.55 -7.91 26.67
C ILE A 128 1.21 -8.26 27.31
N ASN A 129 1.03 -7.75 28.54
CA ASN A 129 -0.22 -7.79 29.27
C ASN A 129 -1.37 -7.25 28.41
N LYS A 130 -2.39 -8.08 28.21
CA LYS A 130 -3.75 -7.60 27.88
C LYS A 130 -4.27 -6.85 29.11
N GLY A 131 -4.55 -5.55 28.97
CA GLY A 131 -5.11 -4.74 30.04
C GLY A 131 -6.00 -3.63 29.51
N ASN A 132 -7.31 -3.88 29.61
CA ASN A 132 -8.46 -2.98 29.81
C ASN A 132 -8.55 -1.72 28.93
N GLY A 133 -9.61 -1.52 28.13
CA GLY A 133 -11.00 -1.51 28.58
C GLY A 133 -11.43 -0.05 28.74
N PHE A 134 -12.04 0.52 27.70
CA PHE A 134 -12.84 1.74 27.83
C PHE A 134 -14.05 1.62 26.88
N THR A 135 -15.21 1.37 27.49
CA THR A 135 -16.51 1.65 26.91
C THR A 135 -16.65 3.16 26.79
N ASP A 136 -17.16 3.66 25.66
CA ASP A 136 -18.31 4.56 25.64
C ASP A 136 -18.69 4.93 24.21
N THR A 137 -19.88 4.50 23.83
CA THR A 137 -20.64 4.97 22.67
C THR A 137 -21.18 6.36 22.98
N PRO A 138 -21.26 7.27 21.98
CA PRO A 138 -22.59 7.74 21.61
C PRO A 138 -22.79 7.83 20.09
N GLY A 139 -24.04 7.65 19.69
CA GLY A 139 -24.46 7.37 18.34
C GLY A 139 -24.28 8.52 17.35
N ILE A 140 -24.05 8.13 16.10
CA ILE A 140 -24.13 9.01 14.94
C ILE A 140 -25.32 8.57 14.12
N THR A 141 -26.25 9.52 13.98
CA THR A 141 -27.46 9.48 13.18
C THR A 141 -27.14 9.25 11.70
N SER A 142 -28.01 8.45 11.08
CA SER A 142 -28.03 8.13 9.66
C SER A 142 -28.07 9.37 8.78
N THR A 143 -27.24 9.39 7.73
CA THR A 143 -27.47 10.21 6.55
C THR A 143 -27.26 9.39 5.29
N SER A 144 -28.08 9.69 4.29
CA SER A 144 -28.51 8.85 3.18
C SER A 144 -27.43 8.51 2.17
N SER A 145 -27.39 7.22 1.82
CA SER A 145 -26.77 6.72 0.60
C SER A 145 -27.46 7.32 -0.63
N LYS A 146 -26.75 8.10 -1.44
CA LYS A 146 -27.17 8.36 -2.83
C LYS A 146 -26.62 7.24 -3.70
N GLN A 147 -27.50 6.31 -4.07
CA GLN A 147 -27.28 5.41 -5.19
C GLN A 147 -27.13 6.25 -6.47
N TYR A 148 -25.98 6.17 -7.12
CA TYR A 148 -25.86 6.56 -8.52
C TYR A 148 -25.96 5.31 -9.38
N HIS A 149 -26.91 5.32 -10.31
CA HIS A 149 -27.11 4.27 -11.30
C HIS A 149 -25.86 4.12 -12.18
N ASN A 150 -25.24 2.93 -12.14
CA ASN A 150 -24.25 2.52 -13.12
C ASN A 150 -24.95 2.27 -14.46
N SER A 151 -24.69 3.16 -15.43
CA SER A 151 -24.91 2.85 -16.83
C SER A 151 -23.77 1.95 -17.30
N SER A 152 -24.12 0.78 -17.83
CA SER A 152 -23.21 -0.19 -18.40
C SER A 152 -22.44 0.40 -19.58
N VAL A 153 -21.16 0.68 -19.38
CA VAL A 153 -20.23 1.00 -20.46
C VAL A 153 -19.53 -0.28 -20.86
N THR A 154 -19.83 -0.75 -22.06
CA THR A 154 -19.14 -1.88 -22.70
C THR A 154 -17.69 -1.48 -23.06
N PRO A 155 -16.75 -2.44 -23.03
CA PRO A 155 -15.33 -2.17 -23.25
C PRO A 155 -15.08 -1.86 -24.73
N LYS A 156 -15.12 -0.58 -25.09
CA LYS A 156 -14.58 -0.10 -26.36
C LYS A 156 -13.06 0.08 -26.22
N GLN A 157 -12.34 -0.83 -26.89
CA GLN A 157 -11.11 -0.62 -27.64
C GLN A 157 -10.27 0.61 -27.25
N LEU A 158 -9.08 0.33 -26.68
CA LEU A 158 -7.99 1.26 -26.36
C LEU A 158 -7.98 2.51 -27.26
N THR A 159 -8.40 3.64 -26.70
CA THR A 159 -8.23 4.95 -27.35
C THR A 159 -6.75 5.34 -27.35
N PRO A 160 -6.28 6.08 -28.37
CA PRO A 160 -4.95 6.68 -28.36
C PRO A 160 -4.77 7.50 -27.08
N ILE A 161 -3.59 7.41 -26.46
CA ILE A 161 -3.23 8.23 -25.29
C ILE A 161 -3.55 9.70 -25.65
N ASP A 162 -4.50 10.29 -24.92
CA ASP A 162 -4.98 11.63 -25.22
C ASP A 162 -3.82 12.63 -25.07
N SER A 163 -3.64 13.49 -26.05
CA SER A 163 -2.64 14.56 -26.02
C SER A 163 -2.83 15.55 -24.84
N THR A 164 -3.99 15.49 -24.16
CA THR A 164 -4.29 16.34 -23.00
C THR A 164 -3.54 15.93 -21.73
N TYR A 165 -2.95 14.74 -21.63
CA TYR A 165 -2.19 14.36 -20.44
C TYR A 165 -0.83 15.08 -20.39
N PRO A 166 -0.33 15.46 -19.20
CA PRO A 166 1.08 15.82 -19.03
C PRO A 166 2.00 14.70 -19.53
N ALA A 167 3.12 15.05 -20.15
CA ALA A 167 4.05 14.08 -20.77
C ALA A 167 4.53 13.01 -19.78
N THR A 168 4.69 13.35 -18.51
CA THR A 168 5.03 12.42 -17.43
C THR A 168 3.95 11.35 -17.24
N VAL A 169 2.68 11.75 -17.16
CA VAL A 169 1.56 10.81 -17.01
C VAL A 169 1.42 9.93 -18.24
N GLN A 170 1.57 10.49 -19.45
CA GLN A 170 1.57 9.72 -20.69
C GLN A 170 2.67 8.65 -20.70
N SER A 171 3.89 9.02 -20.31
CA SER A 171 5.03 8.10 -20.27
C SER A 171 4.79 6.93 -19.31
N VAL A 172 4.19 7.19 -18.15
CA VAL A 172 3.90 6.16 -17.16
C VAL A 172 2.74 5.27 -17.61
N LEU A 173 1.70 5.82 -18.25
CA LEU A 173 0.59 5.05 -18.84
C LEU A 173 1.06 4.13 -19.97
N ALA A 174 1.91 4.63 -20.86
CA ALA A 174 2.49 3.82 -21.93
C ALA A 174 3.21 2.59 -21.37
N LYS A 175 4.00 2.79 -20.31
CA LYS A 175 4.67 1.67 -19.61
C LYS A 175 3.69 0.67 -19.00
N CYS A 176 2.56 1.12 -18.45
CA CYS A 176 1.52 0.20 -17.98
C CYS A 176 0.93 -0.65 -19.11
N TYR A 177 0.69 -0.04 -20.28
CA TYR A 177 0.17 -0.76 -21.45
C TYR A 177 1.18 -1.74 -22.05
N ASP A 178 2.43 -1.30 -22.23
CA ASP A 178 3.54 -2.18 -22.63
C ASP A 178 3.73 -3.32 -21.63
N ALA A 179 3.38 -3.07 -20.37
CA ALA A 179 3.41 -4.05 -19.31
C ALA A 179 2.23 -5.03 -19.29
N GLY A 180 1.24 -4.86 -20.18
CA GLY A 180 0.02 -5.66 -20.22
C GLY A 180 -0.94 -5.39 -19.06
N VAL A 181 -0.79 -4.25 -18.37
CA VAL A 181 -1.66 -3.85 -17.26
C VAL A 181 -2.88 -3.13 -17.84
N PRO A 182 -4.11 -3.67 -17.72
CA PRO A 182 -5.32 -3.08 -18.34
C PRO A 182 -5.84 -1.91 -17.49
N VAL A 183 -4.99 -0.91 -17.27
CA VAL A 183 -5.33 0.30 -16.54
C VAL A 183 -6.09 1.27 -17.43
N VAL A 184 -7.20 1.77 -16.93
CA VAL A 184 -7.92 2.89 -17.52
C VAL A 184 -7.61 4.10 -16.65
N CYS A 185 -7.10 5.16 -17.25
CA CYS A 185 -6.84 6.42 -16.55
C CYS A 185 -7.55 7.51 -17.31
N LEU A 186 -8.51 8.19 -16.67
CA LEU A 186 -9.32 9.25 -17.27
C LEU A 186 -8.96 10.59 -16.61
N ARG A 187 -8.50 11.55 -17.41
CA ARG A 187 -8.30 12.93 -16.94
C ARG A 187 -9.67 13.62 -16.80
N LEU A 188 -9.96 14.10 -15.59
CA LEU A 188 -11.18 14.81 -15.25
C LEU A 188 -11.05 16.30 -15.55
N ALA A 189 -12.16 16.98 -15.80
CA ALA A 189 -12.19 18.41 -16.10
C ALA A 189 -11.61 19.28 -14.96
N CYS A 190 -11.64 18.78 -13.71
CA CYS A 190 -11.05 19.44 -12.55
C CYS A 190 -9.52 19.25 -12.42
N GLY A 191 -8.87 18.57 -13.38
CA GLY A 191 -7.43 18.32 -13.37
C GLY A 191 -6.98 17.08 -12.59
N TYR A 192 -7.91 16.34 -11.99
CA TYR A 192 -7.67 15.05 -11.35
C TYR A 192 -7.72 13.90 -12.37
N TYR A 193 -7.33 12.70 -11.92
CA TYR A 193 -7.27 11.50 -12.74
C TYR A 193 -8.05 10.37 -12.07
N ARG A 194 -9.10 9.87 -12.73
CA ARG A 194 -9.77 8.65 -12.29
C ARG A 194 -9.01 7.44 -12.83
N VAL A 195 -8.54 6.58 -11.95
CA VAL A 195 -7.83 5.36 -12.34
C VAL A 195 -8.72 4.17 -12.04
N SER A 196 -8.86 3.26 -12.99
CA SER A 196 -9.46 1.95 -12.76
C SER A 196 -8.60 0.85 -13.33
N LEU A 197 -8.72 -0.33 -12.75
CA LEU A 197 -7.97 -1.51 -13.15
C LEU A 197 -8.90 -2.73 -13.12
N HIS A 198 -8.97 -3.47 -14.22
CA HIS A 198 -9.94 -4.57 -14.38
C HIS A 198 -11.40 -4.14 -14.13
N GLY A 199 -11.73 -2.88 -14.39
CA GLY A 199 -13.05 -2.31 -14.13
C GLY A 199 -13.29 -1.89 -12.68
N GLU A 200 -12.36 -2.16 -11.76
CA GLU A 200 -12.43 -1.67 -10.39
C GLU A 200 -11.92 -0.24 -10.30
N ASP A 201 -12.72 0.64 -9.70
CA ASP A 201 -12.38 2.04 -9.48
C ASP A 201 -11.31 2.15 -8.38
N LEU A 202 -10.11 2.59 -8.77
CA LEU A 202 -9.01 2.90 -7.87
C LEU A 202 -9.05 4.36 -7.40
N GLY A 203 -10.09 5.13 -7.73
CA GLY A 203 -10.32 6.48 -7.23
C GLY A 203 -9.80 7.60 -8.10
N ASP A 204 -9.99 8.83 -7.58
CA ASP A 204 -9.61 10.08 -8.21
C ASP A 204 -8.32 10.64 -7.57
N TRP A 205 -7.33 10.93 -8.41
CA TRP A 205 -5.96 11.24 -7.99
C TRP A 205 -5.53 12.60 -8.50
N SER A 206 -4.73 13.32 -7.71
CA SER A 206 -3.98 14.47 -8.22
C SER A 206 -2.92 14.02 -9.23
N GLU A 207 -2.28 14.96 -9.93
CA GLU A 207 -1.20 14.62 -10.89
C GLU A 207 -0.04 13.85 -10.24
N LEU A 208 0.42 14.27 -9.06
CA LEU A 208 1.45 13.53 -8.34
C LEU A 208 0.94 12.17 -7.84
N GLY A 209 -0.31 12.12 -7.38
CA GLY A 209 -0.95 10.88 -6.92
C GLY A 209 -1.03 9.84 -8.04
N VAL A 210 -1.47 10.25 -9.24
CA VAL A 210 -1.63 9.32 -10.38
C VAL A 210 -0.29 8.77 -10.84
N LEU A 211 0.78 9.58 -10.83
CA LEU A 211 2.13 9.09 -11.14
C LEU A 211 2.56 8.01 -10.15
N GLY A 212 2.26 8.19 -8.86
CA GLY A 212 2.51 7.20 -7.82
C GLY A 212 1.74 5.90 -8.07
N VAL A 213 0.42 5.99 -8.26
CA VAL A 213 -0.44 4.82 -8.49
C VAL A 213 -0.02 4.05 -9.74
N LEU A 214 0.16 4.73 -10.87
CA LEU A 214 0.54 4.08 -12.12
C LEU A 214 1.94 3.47 -12.06
N SER A 215 2.87 4.10 -11.35
CA SER A 215 4.21 3.54 -11.14
C SER A 215 4.17 2.30 -10.24
N LEU A 216 3.27 2.27 -9.24
CA LEU A 216 3.06 1.09 -8.40
C LEU A 216 2.49 -0.08 -9.22
N LEU A 217 1.50 0.18 -10.09
CA LEU A 217 0.88 -0.85 -10.92
C LEU A 217 1.85 -1.56 -11.89
N GLN A 218 2.96 -0.92 -12.24
CA GLN A 218 4.01 -1.52 -13.08
C GLN A 218 4.85 -2.57 -12.35
N GLN A 219 4.78 -2.64 -11.02
CA GLN A 219 5.61 -3.57 -10.26
C GLN A 219 5.07 -5.00 -10.35
N GLU A 220 5.98 -5.98 -10.42
CA GLU A 220 5.66 -7.39 -10.62
C GLU A 220 4.65 -7.93 -9.60
N PHE A 221 4.69 -7.42 -8.37
CA PHE A 221 3.75 -7.80 -7.32
C PHE A 221 2.29 -7.58 -7.73
N TYR A 222 1.99 -6.50 -8.45
CA TYR A 222 0.66 -6.21 -8.94
C TYR A 222 0.37 -6.88 -10.28
N ARG A 223 1.39 -7.04 -11.15
CA ARG A 223 1.22 -7.73 -12.44
C ARG A 223 0.75 -9.16 -12.26
N GLY A 224 1.47 -10.00 -11.50
CA GLY A 224 1.10 -11.41 -11.33
C GLY A 224 -0.14 -11.67 -10.46
N ARG A 225 -0.76 -10.62 -9.93
CA ARG A 225 -1.84 -10.69 -8.93
C ARG A 225 -3.12 -10.02 -9.38
N LEU A 226 -3.04 -9.07 -10.31
CA LEU A 226 -4.18 -8.37 -10.89
C LEU A 226 -4.45 -8.87 -12.32
N VAL A 227 -3.41 -9.24 -13.09
CA VAL A 227 -3.53 -9.62 -14.51
C VAL A 227 -4.13 -11.02 -14.72
N GLU A 228 -4.16 -11.90 -13.70
CA GLU A 228 -4.70 -13.26 -13.83
C GLU A 228 -5.68 -13.64 -12.71
N SER A 229 -6.96 -13.67 -13.07
CA SER A 229 -7.96 -14.64 -12.64
C SER A 229 -8.69 -15.11 -13.91
N GLY A 230 -8.01 -15.92 -14.71
CA GLY A 230 -8.54 -16.63 -15.87
C GLY A 230 -8.35 -18.12 -15.68
#